data_AF-A0A933YCR5-F1
#
_entry.id   AF-A0A933YCR5-F1
#
_cell.length_a   1.000
_cell.length_b   1.000
_cell.length_c   1.000
_cell.angle_alpha   90.00
_cell.angle_beta   90.00
_cell.angle_gamma   90.00
#
_symmetry.space_group_name_H-M   'P 1'
#
loop_
_entity.id
_entity.type
_entity.pdbx_description
1 polymer ?
#
loop_
_entity_poly.entity_id
_entity_poly.type
_entity_poly.pdbx_seq_one_letter_code
_entity_poly.pdbx_strand_id
1 'polypeptide(L)' 'MNGKISKYSNRNKDIHKRIYDFVIRVLNLIKQLPKTSENLVFSEQLMRAVTSMGANDQEADASDSKRDFLAKY' A
#
# COMPACT_ATOMS: atom_id res chain seq x y z
N MET A 1 26.43 -15.23 -23.87
CA MET A 1 25.00 -15.18 -23.49
C MET A 1 24.78 -13.95 -22.61
N ASN A 2 24.39 -12.81 -23.19
CA ASN A 2 24.16 -11.58 -22.42
C ASN A 2 22.73 -11.60 -21.88
N GLY A 3 22.57 -12.13 -20.67
CA GLY A 3 21.32 -12.08 -19.94
C GLY A 3 20.89 -10.63 -19.77
N LYS A 4 19.70 -10.28 -20.26
CA LYS A 4 19.10 -8.96 -20.09
C LYS A 4 19.07 -8.63 -18.59
N ILE A 5 19.94 -7.73 -18.14
CA ILE A 5 19.89 -7.19 -16.78
C ILE A 5 18.54 -6.51 -16.65
N SER A 6 17.66 -7.09 -15.83
CA SER A 6 16.35 -6.51 -15.53
C SER A 6 16.57 -5.10 -14.98
N LYS A 7 16.01 -4.10 -15.65
CA LYS A 7 15.93 -2.67 -15.28
C LYS A 7 15.52 -2.43 -13.80
N TYR A 8 15.01 -3.46 -13.14
CA TYR A 8 14.48 -3.43 -11.77
C TYR A 8 15.39 -4.04 -10.72
N SER A 9 16.63 -4.44 -11.05
CA SER A 9 17.54 -5.09 -10.09
C SER A 9 17.81 -4.24 -8.84
N ASN A 10 17.71 -2.91 -8.96
CA ASN A 10 18.02 -1.95 -7.90
C ASN A 10 16.80 -1.22 -7.30
N ARG A 11 15.57 -1.64 -7.62
CA ARG A 11 14.37 -1.09 -6.95
C ARG A 11 14.18 -1.79 -5.61
N ASN A 12 13.85 -1.02 -4.57
CA ASN A 12 13.41 -1.59 -3.30
C ASN A 12 12.21 -2.52 -3.59
N LYS A 13 12.42 -3.83 -3.42
CA LYS A 13 11.45 -4.87 -3.78
C LYS A 13 10.39 -5.09 -2.70
N ASP A 14 10.59 -4.51 -1.53
CA ASP A 14 9.69 -4.63 -0.40
C ASP A 14 8.35 -3.94 -0.71
N ILE A 15 7.32 -4.75 -0.92
CA ILE A 15 5.98 -4.27 -1.25
C ILE A 15 5.31 -3.60 -0.04
N HIS A 16 5.51 -4.13 1.17
CA HIS A 16 4.97 -3.60 2.42
C HIS A 16 5.51 -2.19 2.66
N LYS A 17 6.83 -2.01 2.53
CA LYS A 17 7.45 -0.69 2.65
C LYS A 17 6.91 0.29 1.63
N ARG A 18 6.70 -0.15 0.38
CA ARG A 18 6.16 0.72 -0.69
C ARG A 18 4.71 1.12 -0.44
N ILE A 19 3.89 0.22 0.09
CA ILE A 19 2.49 0.49 0.47
C ILE A 19 2.48 1.48 1.64
N TYR A 20 3.26 1.22 2.70
CA TYR A 20 3.39 2.14 3.83
C TYR A 20 3.82 3.56 3.41
N ASP A 21 4.90 3.66 2.63
CA ASP A 21 5.41 4.95 2.15
C ASP A 21 4.40 5.65 1.20
N PHE A 22 3.57 4.90 0.49
CA PHE A 22 2.48 5.46 -0.32
C PHE A 22 1.34 6.01 0.53
N VAL A 23 0.88 5.25 1.54
CA VAL A 23 -0.16 5.69 2.48
C VAL A 23 0.23 7.02 3.12
N ILE A 24 1.45 7.12 3.65
CA ILE A 24 1.94 8.35 4.29
C ILE A 24 1.97 9.53 3.31
N ARG A 25 2.41 9.32 2.07
CA ARG A 25 2.45 10.39 1.05
C ARG A 25 1.05 10.90 0.71
N VAL A 26 0.07 10.03 0.54
CA VAL A 26 -1.32 10.43 0.25
C VAL A 26 -1.93 11.18 1.44
N LEU A 27 -1.70 10.71 2.68
CA LEU A 27 -2.17 11.42 3.87
C LEU A 27 -1.57 12.82 3.98
N ASN A 28 -0.29 12.98 3.63
CA ASN A 28 0.35 14.30 3.60
C ASN A 28 -0.19 15.19 2.48
N LEU A 29 -0.52 14.64 1.31
CA LEU A 29 -1.20 15.36 0.24
C LEU A 29 -2.58 15.86 0.70
N ILE A 30 -3.38 14.99 1.32
CA ILE A 30 -4.72 15.34 1.84
C ILE A 30 -4.64 16.51 2.84
N LYS A 31 -3.61 16.53 3.70
CA LYS A 31 -3.39 17.63 4.65
C LYS A 31 -3.12 18.98 3.98
N GLN A 32 -2.58 18.98 2.77
CA GLN A 32 -2.27 20.19 2.01
C GLN A 32 -3.44 20.71 1.18
N LEU A 33 -4.52 19.93 1.03
CA LEU A 33 -5.67 20.37 0.24
C LEU A 33 -6.41 21.54 0.92
N PRO A 34 -6.78 22.60 0.17
CA PRO A 34 -7.65 23.66 0.66
C PRO A 34 -8.96 23.10 1.20
N LYS A 35 -9.48 23.68 2.28
CA LYS A 35 -10.73 23.23 2.94
C LYS A 35 -11.98 23.75 2.23
N THR A 36 -12.13 23.40 0.95
CA THR A 36 -13.37 23.63 0.19
C THR A 36 -14.33 22.45 0.37
N SER A 37 -15.61 22.66 0.09
CA SER A 37 -16.66 21.63 0.14
C SER A 37 -16.28 20.37 -0.67
N GLU A 38 -15.77 20.58 -1.88
CA GLU A 38 -15.40 19.51 -2.81
C GLU A 38 -14.21 18.72 -2.27
N ASN A 39 -13.18 19.44 -1.80
CA ASN A 39 -11.96 18.82 -1.28
C ASN A 39 -12.19 18.05 0.02
N LEU A 40 -13.17 18.42 0.84
CA LEU A 40 -13.54 17.64 2.01
C LEU A 40 -14.08 16.26 1.61
N VAL A 41 -14.96 16.20 0.62
CA VAL A 41 -15.50 14.94 0.07
C VAL A 41 -14.37 14.09 -0.52
N PHE A 42 -13.48 14.68 -1.32
CA PHE A 42 -12.34 13.95 -1.88
C PHE A 42 -11.36 13.48 -0.81
N SER A 43 -11.13 14.29 0.23
CA SER A 43 -10.24 13.94 1.34
C SER A 43 -10.76 12.71 2.08
N GLU A 44 -12.05 12.64 2.38
CA GLU A 44 -12.67 11.49 3.04
C GLU A 44 -12.57 10.23 2.18
N GLN A 45 -12.86 10.33 0.89
CA GLN A 45 -12.78 9.19 -0.02
C GLN A 45 -11.35 8.67 -0.15
N LEU A 46 -10.37 9.56 -0.36
CA LEU A 46 -8.96 9.20 -0.48
C LEU A 46 -8.41 8.61 0.82
N MET A 47 -8.79 9.17 1.98
CA MET A 47 -8.35 8.68 3.27
C MET A 47 -8.81 7.23 3.50
N ARG A 48 -10.08 6.94 3.22
CA ARG A 48 -10.63 5.57 3.36
C ARG A 48 -10.00 4.58 2.38
N ALA A 49 -9.85 4.98 1.12
CA ALA A 49 -9.26 4.12 0.10
C ALA A 49 -7.80 3.77 0.42
N VAL A 50 -7.01 4.77 0.83
CA VAL A 50 -5.58 4.56 1.07
C VAL A 50 -5.32 3.77 2.36
N THR A 51 -6.09 3.99 3.42
CA THR A 51 -5.94 3.20 4.65
C THR A 51 -6.40 1.76 4.46
N SER A 52 -7.45 1.52 3.66
CA SER A 52 -7.87 0.15 3.29
C SER A 52 -6.78 -0.60 2.53
N MET A 53 -6.02 0.05 1.66
CA MET A 53 -4.88 -0.58 0.99
C MET A 53 -3.83 -1.07 2.00
N GLY A 54 -3.51 -0.26 3.01
CA GLY A 54 -2.59 -0.66 4.08
C GLY A 54 -3.14 -1.79 4.96
N ALA A 55 -4.44 -1.75 5.27
CA ALA A 55 -5.11 -2.82 6.02
C ALA A 55 -5.07 -4.15 5.25
N ASN A 56 -5.40 -4.14 3.96
CA ASN A 56 -5.40 -5.35 3.12
C ASN A 56 -4.00 -5.97 3.01
N ASP A 57 -2.94 -5.15 2.97
CA ASP A 57 -1.55 -5.63 2.97
C ASP A 57 -1.21 -6.37 4.28
N GLN A 58 -1.65 -5.83 5.42
CA GLN A 58 -1.44 -6.46 6.73
C GLN A 58 -2.29 -7.73 6.91
N GLU A 59 -3.52 -7.74 6.40
CA GLU A 59 -4.37 -8.93 6.40
C GLU A 59 -3.76 -10.04 5.52
N ALA A 60 -3.21 -9.69 4.36
CA ALA A 60 -2.53 -10.65 3.48
C ALA A 60 -1.32 -11.28 4.19
N ASP A 61 -0.48 -10.48 4.85
CA ASP A 61 0.68 -10.98 5.60
C ASP A 61 0.28 -11.88 6.78
N ALA A 62 -0.83 -11.56 7.46
CA ALA A 62 -1.40 -12.40 8.51
C ALA A 62 -2.00 -13.71 7.97
N SER A 63 -2.56 -13.71 6.75
CA SER A 63 -3.15 -14.89 6.10
C SER A 63 -2.11 -15.88 5.57
N ASP A 64 -0.90 -15.42 5.23
CA ASP A 64 0.21 -16.24 4.74
C ASP A 64 0.96 -17.00 5.84
N SER A 65 0.44 -17.02 7.07
CA SER A 65 0.97 -17.93 8.08
C SER A 65 0.79 -19.37 7.60
N LYS A 66 1.91 -20.08 7.38
CA LYS A 66 1.96 -21.53 7.06
C LYS A 66 1.02 -22.42 7.89
N ARG A 67 0.53 -21.92 9.02
CA ARG A 67 -0.40 -22.59 9.94
C ARG A 67 -1.79 -22.77 9.36
N ASP A 68 -2.29 -21.84 8.54
CA ASP A 68 -3.63 -21.97 7.95
C ASP A 68 -3.66 -22.92 6.74
N PHE A 69 -2.54 -23.04 6.04
CA PHE A 69 -2.38 -24.01 4.95
C PHE A 69 -2.33 -25.46 5.47
N LEU A 70 -1.66 -25.69 6.62
CA LEU A 70 -1.57 -27.01 7.26
C LEU A 70 -2.80 -27.39 8.10
N ALA A 71 -3.59 -26.42 8.56
CA ALA A 71 -4.81 -26.71 9.33
C ALA A 71 -5.99 -27.15 8.46
N LYS A 72 -5.93 -26.91 7.14
CA LYS A 72 -6.97 -27.27 6.16
C LYS A 72 -6.67 -28.54 5.35
N TYR A 73 -5.50 -29.17 5.51
CA TYR A 73 -5.10 -30.39 4.79
C TYR A 73 -4.42 -31.40 5.70
#